data_AF-A0A496UHC1-F1
#
_entry.id   AF-A0A496UHC1-F1
#
_cell.length_a   1.000
_cell.length_b   1.000
_cell.length_c   1.000
_cell.angle_alpha   90.00
_cell.angle_beta   90.00
_cell.angle_gamma   90.00
#
_symmetry.space_group_name_H-M   'P 1'
#
loop_
_entity.id
_entity.type
_entity.pdbx_description
1 polymer ?
#
loop_
_entity_poly.entity_id
_entity_poly.type
_entity_poly.pdbx_seq_one_letter_code
_entity_poly.pdbx_strand_id
1 'polypeptide(L)'
;MAEPGFWDSRESAMKTIAENKQVQAWLDPIRALESNLDNVNIAIELLESASDEELLNESSSSLSVIDLKLDRLEFIQMLSGPHDRNDAILTIRSGAGGQD
;
A
#
# COMPACT_ATOMS: atom_id res chain seq x y z
N MET A 1 21.41 11.43 3.25
CA MET A 1 21.37 12.32 4.44
C MET A 1 22.66 12.31 5.25
N ALA A 2 23.58 11.35 5.06
CA ALA A 2 24.86 11.29 5.77
C ALA A 2 26.01 12.04 5.07
N GLU A 3 25.73 12.73 3.96
CA GLU A 3 26.73 13.49 3.21
C GLU A 3 27.10 14.79 3.94
N PRO A 4 28.39 15.15 4.03
CA PRO A 4 28.81 16.44 4.56
C PRO A 4 28.17 17.59 3.78
N GLY A 5 27.60 18.56 4.48
CA GLY A 5 26.94 19.74 3.88
C GLY A 5 25.46 19.57 3.53
N PHE A 6 24.88 18.38 3.70
CA PHE A 6 23.44 18.15 3.45
C PHE A 6 22.53 19.10 4.26
N TRP A 7 22.97 19.50 5.46
CA TRP A 7 22.21 20.38 6.36
C TRP A 7 22.51 21.87 6.16
N ASP A 8 23.43 22.24 5.29
CA ASP A 8 23.87 23.63 5.10
C ASP A 8 22.74 24.50 4.53
N SER A 9 21.85 23.89 3.73
CA SER A 9 20.60 24.52 3.30
C SER A 9 19.40 23.75 3.82
N ARG A 10 18.84 24.25 4.93
CA ARG A 10 17.65 23.68 5.59
C ARG A 10 16.48 23.49 4.63
N GLU A 11 16.25 24.44 3.72
CA GLU A 11 15.14 24.35 2.76
C GLU A 11 15.30 23.16 1.80
N SER A 12 16.49 23.01 1.22
CA SER A 12 16.80 21.88 0.32
C SER A 12 16.79 20.53 1.04
N ALA A 13 17.31 20.48 2.28
CA ALA A 13 17.30 19.28 3.11
C ALA A 13 15.87 18.83 3.42
N MET A 14 15.01 19.77 3.82
CA MET A 14 13.60 19.47 4.14
C MET A 14 12.81 19.01 2.91
N LYS A 15 13.06 19.60 1.73
CA LYS A 15 12.46 19.12 0.47
C LYS A 15 12.85 17.68 0.17
N THR A 16 14.15 17.36 0.27
CA THR A 16 14.65 16.00 0.04
C THR A 16 14.07 14.99 1.05
N ILE A 17 13.93 15.38 2.31
CA ILE A 17 13.28 14.55 3.34
C ILE A 17 11.81 14.31 3.00
N ALA A 18 11.09 15.34 2.54
CA ALA A 18 9.69 15.21 2.16
C ALA A 18 9.51 14.25 0.97
N GLU A 19 10.34 14.38 -0.05
CA GLU A 19 10.35 13.47 -1.21
C GLU A 19 10.70 12.04 -0.79
N ASN A 20 11.71 11.87 0.07
CA ASN A 20 12.09 10.55 0.58
C ASN A 20 10.94 9.89 1.37
N LYS A 21 10.27 10.65 2.24
CA LYS A 21 9.08 10.17 2.97
C LYS A 21 7.95 9.77 2.04
N GLN A 22 7.73 10.50 0.96
CA GLN A 22 6.71 10.15 -0.02
C GLN A 22 7.02 8.81 -0.70
N VAL A 23 8.29 8.55 -1.03
CA VAL A 23 8.71 7.26 -1.60
C VAL A 23 8.61 6.14 -0.57
N GLN A 24 9.06 6.37 0.68
CA GLN A 24 8.95 5.40 1.76
C GLN A 24 7.49 5.01 2.06
N ALA A 25 6.57 5.97 2.00
CA ALA A 25 5.14 5.71 2.19
C ALA A 25 4.57 4.69 1.18
N TRP A 26 5.19 4.53 0.02
CA TRP A 26 4.85 3.48 -0.95
C TRP A 26 5.63 2.19 -0.73
N LEU A 27 6.91 2.30 -0.41
CA LEU A 27 7.80 1.15 -0.33
C LEU A 27 7.58 0.32 0.94
N ASP A 28 7.32 0.96 2.08
CA ASP A 28 7.17 0.28 3.36
C ASP A 28 5.96 -0.67 3.40
N PRO A 29 4.76 -0.29 2.91
CA PRO A 29 3.63 -1.22 2.82
C PRO A 29 3.90 -2.42 1.93
N ILE A 30 4.59 -2.24 0.80
CA ILE A 30 4.93 -3.33 -0.13
C ILE A 30 5.88 -4.32 0.55
N ARG A 31 6.95 -3.83 1.17
CA ARG A 31 7.89 -4.67 1.91
C ARG A 31 7.23 -5.42 3.06
N ALA A 32 6.29 -4.78 3.74
CA ALA A 32 5.52 -5.44 4.79
C ALA A 32 4.65 -6.56 4.24
N LEU A 33 4.06 -6.40 3.05
CA LEU A 33 3.30 -7.47 2.39
C LEU A 33 4.19 -8.63 1.98
N GLU A 34 5.33 -8.35 1.34
CA GLU A 34 6.33 -9.38 0.97
C GLU A 34 6.75 -10.18 2.20
N SER A 35 7.13 -9.49 3.28
CA SER A 35 7.56 -10.17 4.51
C SER A 35 6.45 -11.02 5.14
N ASN A 36 5.19 -10.55 5.13
CA ASN A 36 4.08 -11.34 5.67
C ASN A 36 3.77 -12.55 4.79
N LEU A 37 3.88 -12.41 3.47
CA LEU A 37 3.67 -13.50 2.53
C LEU A 37 4.74 -14.58 2.69
N ASP A 38 6.01 -14.19 2.87
CA ASP A 38 7.10 -15.11 3.18
C ASP A 38 6.84 -15.89 4.47
N ASN A 39 6.35 -15.23 5.52
CA ASN A 39 5.97 -15.91 6.76
C ASN A 39 4.85 -16.93 6.55
N VAL A 40 3.83 -16.60 5.74
CA VAL A 40 2.75 -17.54 5.41
C VAL A 40 3.28 -18.72 4.59
N ASN A 41 4.19 -18.49 3.64
CA ASN A 41 4.82 -19.57 2.87
C ASN A 41 5.59 -20.53 3.79
N ILE A 42 6.37 -20.01 4.73
CA ILE A 42 7.06 -20.83 5.74
C ILE A 42 6.06 -21.64 6.57
N ALA A 43 4.95 -21.03 6.98
CA ALA A 43 3.91 -21.74 7.74
C ALA A 43 3.26 -22.87 6.92
N ILE A 44 3.04 -22.68 5.62
CA ILE A 44 2.53 -23.71 4.71
C ILE A 44 3.54 -24.86 4.58
N GLU A 45 4.83 -24.58 4.43
CA GLU A 45 5.87 -25.62 4.39
C GLU A 45 5.88 -26.46 5.68
N LEU A 46 5.67 -25.83 6.85
CA LEU A 46 5.51 -26.55 8.11
C LEU A 46 4.26 -27.45 8.10
N LEU A 47 3.13 -26.93 7.62
CA LEU A 47 1.85 -27.65 7.56
C LEU A 47 1.88 -28.88 6.64
N GLU A 48 2.69 -28.84 5.58
CA GLU A 48 2.92 -30.00 4.70
C GLU A 48 3.63 -31.14 5.43
N SER A 49 4.50 -30.81 6.38
CA SER A 49 5.25 -31.79 7.17
C SER A 49 4.47 -32.33 8.38
N ALA A 50 3.58 -31.52 8.96
CA ALA A 50 2.77 -31.88 10.11
C ALA A 50 1.46 -31.09 10.13
N SER A 51 0.33 -31.77 10.31
CA SER A 51 -0.96 -31.11 10.44
C SER A 51 -1.06 -30.34 11.76
N ASP A 52 -1.29 -29.03 11.68
CA ASP A 52 -1.52 -28.14 12.81
C ASP A 52 -2.69 -27.19 12.46
N GLU A 53 -3.82 -27.39 13.13
CA GLU A 53 -5.05 -26.64 12.86
C GLU A 53 -4.97 -25.18 13.34
N GLU A 54 -4.20 -24.90 14.39
CA GLU A 54 -4.00 -23.55 14.90
C GLU A 54 -3.17 -22.73 13.91
N LEU A 55 -2.04 -23.30 13.45
CA LEU A 55 -1.17 -22.68 12.46
C LEU A 55 -1.88 -22.47 11.11
N LEU A 56 -2.74 -23.42 10.69
CA LEU A 56 -3.55 -23.28 9.48
C LEU A 56 -4.53 -22.10 9.58
N ASN A 57 -5.21 -21.95 10.71
CA ASN A 57 -6.16 -20.86 10.94
C ASN A 57 -5.46 -19.50 11.02
N GLU A 58 -4.30 -19.43 11.67
CA GLU A 58 -3.46 -18.22 11.73
C GLU A 58 -2.97 -17.82 10.34
N SER A 59 -2.47 -18.78 9.56
CA SER A 59 -1.97 -18.56 8.19
C SER A 59 -3.10 -18.05 7.27
N SER A 60 -4.29 -18.66 7.37
CA SER A 60 -5.47 -18.25 6.59
C SER A 60 -5.94 -16.83 6.94
N SER A 61 -5.90 -16.49 8.23
CA SER A 61 -6.24 -15.14 8.72
C SER A 61 -5.21 -14.12 8.22
N SER A 62 -3.93 -14.44 8.29
CA SER A 62 -2.84 -13.60 7.77
C SER A 62 -2.97 -13.37 6.26
N LEU A 63 -3.29 -14.41 5.50
CA LEU A 63 -3.51 -14.31 4.05
C LEU A 63 -4.67 -13.36 3.72
N SER A 64 -5.78 -13.45 4.47
CA SER A 64 -6.93 -12.56 4.31
C SER A 64 -6.58 -11.08 4.58
N VAL A 65 -5.68 -10.82 5.54
CA VAL A 65 -5.18 -9.47 5.83
C VAL A 65 -4.23 -8.97 4.75
N ILE A 66 -3.39 -9.84 4.18
CA ILE A 66 -2.51 -9.53 3.05
C ILE A 66 -3.35 -9.10 1.85
N ASP A 67 -4.39 -9.88 1.52
CA ASP A 67 -5.30 -9.62 0.40
C ASP A 67 -5.95 -8.23 0.49
N LEU A 68 -6.57 -7.93 1.64
CA LEU A 68 -7.22 -6.64 1.88
C LEU A 68 -6.26 -5.45 1.79
N LYS A 69 -5.01 -5.63 2.23
CA LYS A 69 -3.97 -4.59 2.13
C LYS A 69 -3.46 -4.43 0.71
N LEU A 70 -3.34 -5.52 -0.04
CA LEU A 70 -2.96 -5.49 -1.45
C LEU A 70 -4.01 -4.75 -2.27
N ASP A 71 -5.29 -5.10 -2.12
CA ASP A 71 -6.42 -4.40 -2.74
C ASP A 71 -6.38 -2.89 -2.48
N ARG A 72 -6.08 -2.52 -1.23
CA ARG A 72 -5.98 -1.12 -0.85
C ARG A 72 -4.82 -0.42 -1.55
N LEU A 73 -3.66 -1.08 -1.70
CA LEU A 73 -2.51 -0.51 -2.41
C LEU A 73 -2.79 -0.37 -3.90
N GLU A 74 -3.41 -1.37 -4.53
CA GLU A 74 -3.83 -1.30 -5.92
C GLU A 74 -4.82 -0.15 -6.16
N PHE A 75 -5.78 0.02 -5.26
CA PHE A 75 -6.71 1.15 -5.33
C PHE A 75 -6.01 2.51 -5.25
N ILE A 76 -5.05 2.67 -4.33
CA ILE A 76 -4.28 3.92 -4.23
C ILE A 76 -3.40 4.11 -5.46
N GLN A 77 -2.84 3.04 -6.02
CA GLN A 77 -2.05 3.10 -7.25
C GLN A 77 -2.90 3.56 -8.44
N MET A 78 -4.14 3.08 -8.54
CA MET A 78 -5.11 3.53 -9.54
C MET A 78 -5.43 5.02 -9.38
N LEU A 79 -5.39 5.54 -8.15
CA LEU A 79 -5.61 6.96 -7.80
C LEU A 79 -4.31 7.79 -7.71
N SER A 80 -3.34 7.53 -8.59
CA SER A 80 -2.04 8.22 -8.61
C SER A 80 -1.97 9.36 -9.63
N GLY A 81 -3.08 9.71 -10.27
CA GLY A 81 -3.20 10.83 -11.20
C GLY A 81 -2.96 12.20 -10.53
N PRO A 82 -2.58 13.22 -11.32
CA PRO A 82 -2.20 14.54 -10.81
C PRO A 82 -3.33 15.28 -10.06
N HIS A 83 -4.58 14.84 -10.24
CA HIS A 83 -5.76 15.45 -9.63
C HIS A 83 -6.51 14.52 -8.66
N ASP A 84 -6.06 13.28 -8.46
CA ASP A 84 -6.79 12.28 -7.66
C ASP A 84 -6.80 12.62 -6.16
N ARG A 85 -5.94 13.54 -5.74
CA ARG A 85 -5.93 14.13 -4.40
C ARG A 85 -6.96 15.24 -4.19
N ASN A 86 -7.57 15.76 -5.26
CA ASN A 86 -8.48 16.89 -5.20
C ASN A 86 -9.93 16.42 -5.08
N ASP A 87 -10.79 17.25 -4.49
CA ASP A 87 -12.23 16.98 -4.46
C ASP A 87 -12.82 16.95 -5.88
N ALA A 88 -13.68 15.97 -6.14
CA ALA A 88 -14.34 15.83 -7.43
C ALA A 88 -15.56 16.76 -7.53
N ILE A 89 -15.68 17.49 -8.64
CA ILE A 89 -16.90 18.23 -9.00
C ILE A 89 -17.74 17.34 -9.92
N LEU A 90 -18.80 16.73 -9.39
CA LEU A 90 -19.72 15.91 -10.16
C LEU A 90 -20.87 16.76 -10.69
N THR A 91 -20.98 16.89 -12.01
CA THR A 91 -22.14 17.52 -12.66
C THR A 91 -22.93 16.47 -13.44
N ILE A 92 -24.12 16.12 -12.95
CA ILE A 92 -25.04 15.24 -13.66
C ILE A 92 -25.93 16.10 -14.56
N ARG A 93 -25.91 15.82 -15.86
CA ARG A 93 -26.86 16.42 -16.81
C ARG A 93 -27.75 15.31 -17.35
N SER A 94 -29.07 15.50 -17.26
CA SER A 94 -30.00 14.70 -18.06
C SER A 94 -29.68 14.96 -19.53
N GLY A 95 -29.40 13.89 -20.28
CA GLY A 95 -29.29 13.97 -21.73
C GLY A 95 -30.63 14.33 -22.38
N ALA A 96 -30.70 14.28 -23.71
CA ALA A 96 -31.98 14.39 -24.40
C ALA A 96 -32.80 13.10 -24.19
N GLY A 97 -33.54 13.04 -23.09
CA GLY A 97 -34.44 11.94 -22.73
C GLY A 97 -35.15 12.26 -21.42
N GLY A 98 -36.43 12.62 -21.51
CA GLY A 98 -37.30 12.88 -20.37
C GLY A 98 -38.20 11.68 -20.06
N GLN A 99 -38.42 11.48 -18.75
CA GLN A 99 -39.37 10.60 -18.06
C GLN A 99 -39.28 9.10 -18.32
N ASP A 100 -38.58 8.42 -17.40
CA ASP A 100 -39.03 7.23 -16.66
C ASP A 100 -38.55 7.33 -15.20
#